data_AF-A0A942MI48-F1
#
_entry.id   AF-A0A942MI48-F1
#
_cell.length_a   1.000
_cell.length_b   1.000
_cell.length_c   1.000
_cell.angle_alpha   90.00
_cell.angle_beta   90.00
_cell.angle_gamma   90.00
#
_symmetry.space_group_name_H-M   'P 1'
#
loop_
_entity.id
_entity.type
_entity.pdbx_description
1 polymer ?
#
loop_
_entity_poly.entity_id
_entity_poly.type
_entity_poly.pdbx_seq_one_letter_code
_entity_poly.pdbx_strand_id
1 'polypeptide(L)'
;MARAPLTAAMVGKTVGRMCSDGKLTAELRKHGESTEQVFAASHKLKAKYGQRFNDIPAGAVGVYTYLDRLTTGLQQLMCGARKFSPDHISREDLVSLTQEGSQVTGLPYVMDVDSQEVEQILGPVQNRFQKMEQAG
;
A
#
# COMPACT_ATOMS: atom_id res chain seq x y z
N MET A 1 13.38 -1.80 -4.50
CA MET A 1 12.89 -1.17 -3.25
C MET A 1 13.72 -1.57 -2.02
N ALA A 2 15.06 -1.40 -2.02
CA ALA A 2 15.88 -1.82 -0.86
C ALA A 2 15.83 -0.82 0.31
N ARG A 3 15.64 0.47 0.02
CA ARG A 3 15.75 1.55 1.02
C ARG A 3 14.68 1.47 2.11
N ALA A 4 13.41 1.26 1.75
CA ALA A 4 12.32 1.29 2.72
C ALA A 4 12.37 0.16 3.77
N PRO A 5 12.65 -1.12 3.39
CA PRO A 5 12.90 -2.17 4.38
C PRO A 5 14.14 -1.89 5.26
N LEU A 6 15.23 -1.36 4.67
CA LEU A 6 16.43 -1.01 5.43
C LEU A 6 16.16 0.11 6.45
N THR A 7 15.38 1.13 6.08
CA THR A 7 14.98 2.18 7.02
C THR A 7 14.08 1.63 8.11
N ALA A 8 13.17 0.70 7.81
CA ALA A 8 12.35 0.04 8.82
C ALA A 8 13.20 -0.77 9.83
N ALA A 9 14.25 -1.46 9.35
CA ALA A 9 15.20 -2.15 10.21
C ALA A 9 15.99 -1.20 11.11
N MET A 10 16.49 -0.10 10.54
CA MET A 10 17.25 0.94 11.26
C MET A 10 16.40 1.60 12.34
N VAL A 11 15.17 2.02 12.00
CA VAL A 11 14.23 2.63 12.95
C VAL A 11 13.84 1.62 14.02
N GLY A 12 13.55 0.37 13.67
CA GLY A 12 13.23 -0.68 14.62
C GLY A 12 14.37 -0.92 15.64
N LYS A 13 15.63 -0.94 15.16
CA LYS A 13 16.81 -1.04 16.02
C LYS A 13 16.95 0.17 16.95
N THR A 14 16.75 1.38 16.44
CA THR A 14 16.83 2.62 17.22
C THR A 14 15.76 2.68 18.30
N VAL A 15 14.50 2.35 17.97
CA VAL A 15 13.40 2.31 18.93
C VAL A 15 13.65 1.23 19.99
N GLY A 16 14.13 0.05 19.59
CA GLY A 16 14.54 -1.00 20.54
C GLY A 16 15.59 -0.51 21.54
N ARG A 17 16.63 0.19 21.06
CA ARG A 17 17.65 0.79 21.93
C ARG A 17 17.07 1.86 22.85
N MET A 18 16.18 2.73 22.35
CA MET A 18 15.51 3.75 23.17
C MET A 18 14.65 3.14 24.28
N CYS A 19 14.03 1.98 24.04
CA CYS A 19 13.30 1.23 25.06
C CYS A 19 14.27 0.73 26.15
N SER A 20 15.40 0.12 25.76
CA SER A 20 16.41 -0.37 26.71
C SER A 20 17.05 0.76 27.53
N ASP A 21 17.27 1.92 26.92
CA ASP A 21 17.90 3.08 27.57
C ASP A 21 16.90 3.93 28.40
N GLY A 22 15.59 3.60 28.37
CA GLY A 22 14.53 4.38 29.03
C GLY A 22 14.27 5.77 28.42
N LYS A 23 14.88 6.07 27.26
CA LYS A 23 14.84 7.37 26.56
C LYS A 23 13.77 7.39 25.46
N LEU A 24 12.60 6.84 25.74
CA LEU A 24 11.46 6.90 24.82
C LEU A 24 10.93 8.33 24.68
N THR A 25 10.62 8.72 23.44
CA THR A 25 9.97 10.00 23.15
C THR A 25 8.55 10.03 23.73
N ALA A 26 8.03 11.22 24.00
CA ALA A 26 6.68 11.39 24.56
C ALA A 26 5.59 10.75 23.69
N GLU A 27 5.79 10.70 22.36
CA GLU A 27 4.87 10.04 21.44
C GLU A 27 4.88 8.51 21.57
N LEU A 28 6.07 7.90 21.66
CA LEU A 28 6.20 6.45 21.79
C LEU A 28 5.75 5.95 23.17
N ARG A 29 5.94 6.75 24.22
CA ARG A 29 5.47 6.42 25.57
C ARG A 29 3.95 6.22 25.67
N LYS A 30 3.16 6.84 24.78
CA LYS A 30 1.70 6.62 24.73
C LYS A 30 1.34 5.16 24.40
N HIS A 31 2.23 4.46 23.70
CA HIS A 31 2.04 3.07 23.30
C HIS A 31 2.66 2.08 24.30
N GLY A 32 3.44 2.56 25.27
CA GLY A 32 4.06 1.76 26.33
C GLY A 32 5.54 2.05 26.51
N GLU A 33 6.17 1.33 27.43
CA GLU A 33 7.58 1.51 27.80
C GLU A 33 8.47 0.33 27.39
N SER A 34 7.87 -0.80 27.02
CA SER A 34 8.58 -1.99 26.55
C SER A 34 8.53 -2.14 25.04
N THR A 35 9.55 -2.77 24.45
CA THR A 35 9.59 -3.18 23.03
C THR A 35 8.38 -4.04 22.65
N GLU A 36 7.84 -4.82 23.59
CA GLU A 36 6.60 -5.58 23.34
C GLU A 36 5.36 -4.70 23.16
N GLN A 37 5.31 -3.56 23.85
CA GLN A 37 4.16 -2.66 23.86
C GLN A 37 4.23 -1.64 22.71
N VAL A 38 5.44 -1.14 22.42
CA VAL A 38 5.65 -0.10 21.41
C VAL A 38 5.45 -0.64 19.98
N PHE A 39 5.81 -1.90 19.71
CA PHE A 39 5.67 -2.49 18.38
C PHE A 39 4.33 -3.21 18.21
N ALA A 40 3.48 -2.72 17.30
CA ALA A 40 2.15 -3.29 17.04
C ALA A 40 2.17 -4.78 16.65
N ALA A 41 3.21 -5.24 15.94
CA ALA A 41 3.32 -6.64 15.52
C ALA A 41 3.86 -7.59 16.60
N SER A 42 4.32 -7.07 17.75
CA SER A 42 4.88 -7.89 18.83
C SER A 42 3.90 -8.94 19.34
N HIS A 43 2.62 -8.60 19.45
CA HIS A 43 1.59 -9.57 19.85
C HIS A 43 1.49 -10.75 18.89
N LYS A 44 1.46 -10.48 17.57
CA LYS A 44 1.41 -11.54 16.53
C LYS A 44 2.68 -12.40 16.56
N LEU A 45 3.85 -11.78 16.72
CA LEU A 45 5.12 -12.50 16.79
C LEU A 45 5.26 -13.34 18.06
N LYS A 46 4.80 -12.82 19.20
CA LYS A 46 4.78 -13.54 20.48
C LYS A 46 3.81 -14.71 20.45
N ALA A 47 2.64 -14.56 19.83
CA ALA A 47 1.72 -15.66 19.59
C ALA A 47 2.33 -16.77 18.71
N LYS A 48 3.14 -16.39 17.71
CA LYS A 48 3.78 -17.34 16.79
C LYS A 48 5.02 -18.04 17.36
N TYR A 49 5.85 -17.32 18.11
CA TYR A 49 7.17 -17.80 18.56
C TYR A 49 7.26 -18.04 20.07
N GLY A 50 6.25 -17.66 20.85
CA GLY A 50 6.21 -17.86 22.30
C GLY A 50 7.42 -17.23 22.99
N GLN A 51 8.13 -18.02 23.79
CA GLN A 51 9.33 -17.58 24.52
C GLN A 51 10.50 -17.17 23.61
N ARG A 52 10.57 -17.69 22.38
CA ARG A 52 11.63 -17.36 21.40
C ARG A 52 11.50 -15.94 20.83
N PHE A 53 10.41 -15.22 21.17
CA PHE A 53 10.27 -13.82 20.80
C PHE A 53 11.43 -12.96 21.33
N ASN A 54 11.95 -13.29 22.52
CA ASN A 54 13.05 -12.55 23.14
C ASN A 54 14.37 -12.65 22.35
N ASP A 55 14.51 -13.67 21.50
CA ASP A 55 15.69 -13.85 20.64
C ASP A 55 15.62 -12.97 19.37
N ILE A 56 14.45 -12.39 19.07
CA ILE A 56 14.21 -11.62 17.84
C ILE A 56 14.72 -10.19 18.03
N PRO A 57 15.64 -9.71 17.17
CA PRO A 57 16.10 -8.33 17.23
C PRO A 57 14.96 -7.34 16.94
N ALA A 58 14.89 -6.23 17.67
CA ALA A 58 13.89 -5.17 17.45
C ALA A 58 13.87 -4.63 16.01
N GLY A 59 15.01 -4.62 15.32
CA GLY A 59 15.08 -4.29 13.89
C GLY A 59 14.29 -5.25 13.01
N ALA A 60 14.31 -6.55 13.31
CA ALA A 60 13.54 -7.55 12.57
C ALA A 60 12.04 -7.41 12.82
N VAL A 61 11.64 -7.08 14.06
CA VAL A 61 10.25 -6.73 14.41
C VAL A 61 9.78 -5.51 13.61
N GLY A 62 10.64 -4.49 13.46
CA GLY A 62 10.37 -3.31 12.64
C GLY A 62 10.12 -3.64 11.16
N VAL A 63 10.99 -4.46 10.55
CA VAL A 63 10.81 -4.91 9.16
C VAL A 63 9.54 -5.74 9.00
N TYR A 64 9.27 -6.66 9.92
CA TYR A 64 8.07 -7.48 9.89
C TYR A 64 6.80 -6.62 9.93
N THR A 65 6.76 -5.63 10.82
CA THR A 65 5.63 -4.70 10.93
C THR A 65 5.43 -3.90 9.64
N TYR A 66 6.51 -3.46 9.01
CA TYR A 66 6.47 -2.77 7.73
C TYR A 66 5.88 -3.66 6.61
N LEU A 67 6.32 -4.91 6.52
CA LEU A 67 5.81 -5.87 5.53
C LEU A 67 4.35 -6.25 5.78
N ASP A 68 3.94 -6.40 7.05
CA ASP A 68 2.52 -6.64 7.42
C ASP A 68 1.64 -5.48 6.92
N ARG A 69 2.09 -4.23 7.13
CA ARG A 69 1.36 -3.05 6.64
C ARG A 69 1.33 -2.95 5.11
N LEU A 70 2.44 -3.26 4.44
CA LEU A 70 2.49 -3.33 2.98
C LEU A 70 1.53 -4.38 2.42
N THR A 71 1.48 -5.55 3.07
CA THR A 71 0.57 -6.64 2.68
C THR A 71 -0.88 -6.19 2.78
N THR A 72 -1.26 -5.52 3.87
CA THR A 72 -2.62 -4.94 4.01
C THR A 72 -2.91 -3.91 2.92
N GLY A 73 -1.97 -3.02 2.60
CA GLY A 73 -2.16 -2.03 1.54
C GLY A 73 -2.32 -2.66 0.15
N LEU A 74 -1.53 -3.68 -0.15
CA LEU A 74 -1.67 -4.45 -1.38
C LEU A 74 -3.02 -5.15 -1.46
N GLN A 75 -3.47 -5.77 -0.36
CA GLN A 75 -4.80 -6.37 -0.27
C GLN A 75 -5.92 -5.36 -0.50
N GLN A 76 -5.79 -4.12 0.00
CA GLN A 76 -6.76 -3.06 -0.24
C GLN A 76 -6.82 -2.69 -1.73
N LEU A 77 -5.67 -2.56 -2.39
CA LEU A 77 -5.60 -2.31 -3.84
C LEU A 77 -6.25 -3.45 -4.63
N MET A 78 -5.90 -4.69 -4.28
CA MET A 78 -6.46 -5.92 -4.83
C MET A 78 -7.97 -6.01 -4.70
N CYS A 79 -8.51 -5.71 -3.51
CA CYS A 79 -9.96 -5.65 -3.28
C CYS A 79 -10.62 -4.58 -4.14
N GLY A 80 -9.99 -3.40 -4.30
CA GLY A 80 -10.48 -2.33 -5.17
C GLY A 80 -10.56 -2.75 -6.64
N ALA A 81 -9.56 -3.49 -7.12
CA ALA A 81 -9.52 -4.05 -8.46
C ALA A 81 -10.34 -5.35 -8.63
N ARG A 82 -10.98 -5.86 -7.55
CA ARG A 82 -11.70 -7.14 -7.50
C ARG A 82 -10.84 -8.35 -7.90
N LYS A 83 -9.55 -8.33 -7.54
CA LYS A 83 -8.55 -9.36 -7.86
C LYS A 83 -8.03 -9.99 -6.57
N PHE A 84 -8.26 -11.29 -6.38
CA PHE A 84 -7.96 -11.98 -5.10
C PHE A 84 -6.64 -12.76 -5.07
N SER A 85 -5.92 -12.81 -6.20
CA SER A 85 -4.56 -13.34 -6.29
C SER A 85 -3.62 -12.29 -6.89
N PRO A 86 -2.37 -12.17 -6.42
CA PRO A 86 -1.35 -11.32 -7.04
C PRO A 86 -1.17 -11.60 -8.53
N ASP A 87 -1.38 -12.84 -8.97
CA ASP A 87 -1.26 -13.25 -10.39
C ASP A 87 -2.27 -12.57 -11.31
N HIS A 88 -3.36 -12.05 -10.75
CA HIS A 88 -4.39 -11.35 -11.52
C HIS A 88 -4.12 -9.86 -11.66
N ILE A 89 -3.25 -9.27 -10.83
CA ILE A 89 -2.93 -7.84 -10.88
C ILE A 89 -2.18 -7.55 -12.18
N SER A 90 -2.70 -6.61 -12.97
CA SER A 90 -2.08 -6.17 -14.21
C SER A 90 -1.86 -4.65 -14.18
N ARG A 91 -1.07 -4.17 -15.14
CA ARG A 91 -0.80 -2.74 -15.29
C ARG A 91 -2.05 -1.95 -15.71
N GLU A 92 -3.07 -2.64 -16.23
CA GLU A 92 -4.37 -2.09 -16.61
C GLU A 92 -5.21 -1.70 -15.37
N ASP A 93 -4.90 -2.22 -14.18
CA ASP A 93 -5.56 -1.82 -12.93
C ASP A 93 -5.12 -0.42 -12.44
N LEU A 94 -4.17 0.21 -13.14
CA LEU A 94 -3.57 1.47 -12.74
C LEU A 94 -3.91 2.57 -13.75
N VAL A 95 -4.12 3.77 -13.23
CA VAL A 95 -4.41 4.97 -14.02
C VAL A 95 -3.49 6.10 -13.58
N SER A 96 -3.13 6.98 -14.52
CA SER A 96 -2.38 8.19 -14.19
C SER A 96 -3.32 9.32 -13.83
N LEU A 97 -3.06 9.98 -12.69
CA LEU A 97 -3.82 11.14 -12.24
C LEU A 97 -3.43 12.44 -12.95
N THR A 98 -2.27 12.48 -13.62
CA THR A 98 -1.82 13.64 -14.39
C THR A 98 -1.41 13.25 -15.80
N GLN A 99 -1.42 14.21 -16.72
CA GLN A 99 -1.03 14.00 -18.10
C GLN A 99 0.47 13.73 -18.21
N GLU A 100 1.29 14.42 -17.42
CA GLU A 100 2.74 14.20 -17.36
C GLU A 100 3.04 12.79 -16.84
N GLY A 101 2.30 12.34 -15.82
CA GLY A 101 2.41 10.98 -15.31
C GLY A 101 2.05 9.94 -16.38
N SER A 102 1.04 10.22 -17.21
CA SER A 102 0.63 9.35 -18.32
C SER A 102 1.74 9.25 -19.36
N GLN A 103 2.32 10.38 -19.77
CA GLN A 103 3.41 10.44 -20.75
C GLN A 103 4.66 9.67 -20.29
N VAL A 104 5.01 9.75 -19.01
CA VAL A 104 6.20 9.07 -18.45
C VAL A 104 5.95 7.57 -18.20
N THR A 105 4.77 7.23 -17.66
CA THR A 105 4.49 5.85 -17.20
C THR A 105 3.89 4.96 -18.28
N GLY A 106 3.35 5.56 -19.35
CA GLY A 106 2.55 4.89 -20.38
C GLY A 106 1.18 4.40 -19.89
N LEU A 107 0.76 4.80 -18.68
CA LEU A 107 -0.57 4.50 -18.14
C LEU A 107 -1.60 5.48 -18.71
N PRO A 108 -2.86 5.05 -18.93
CA PRO A 108 -3.91 5.96 -19.40
C PRO A 108 -4.14 7.09 -18.39
N TYR A 109 -4.41 8.29 -18.89
CA TYR A 109 -4.84 9.40 -18.05
C TYR A 109 -6.27 9.14 -17.55
N VAL A 110 -6.56 9.51 -16.29
CA VAL A 110 -7.83 9.20 -15.61
C VAL A 110 -9.10 9.56 -16.40
N MET A 111 -9.05 10.59 -17.24
CA MET A 111 -10.20 11.00 -18.06
C MET A 111 -10.39 10.17 -19.35
N ASP A 112 -9.36 9.44 -19.75
CA ASP A 112 -9.34 8.65 -20.99
C ASP A 112 -9.51 7.15 -20.74
N VAL A 113 -9.55 6.74 -19.46
CA VAL A 113 -9.76 5.36 -19.02
C VAL A 113 -11.09 4.85 -19.55
N ASP A 114 -11.10 3.62 -20.06
CA ASP A 114 -12.25 2.91 -20.63
C ASP A 114 -12.94 3.62 -21.82
N SER A 115 -12.33 4.67 -22.39
CA SER A 115 -12.91 5.42 -23.51
C SER A 115 -13.21 4.54 -24.74
N GLN A 116 -12.34 3.56 -25.00
CA GLN A 116 -12.50 2.60 -26.09
C GLN A 116 -13.64 1.62 -25.82
N GLU A 117 -13.72 1.05 -24.62
CA GLU A 117 -14.82 0.18 -24.19
C GLU A 117 -16.16 0.91 -24.24
N VAL A 118 -16.20 2.17 -23.80
CA VAL A 118 -17.40 3.02 -23.86
C VAL A 118 -17.85 3.21 -25.31
N GLU A 119 -16.93 3.50 -26.24
CA GLU A 119 -17.25 3.66 -27.66
C GLU A 119 -17.78 2.36 -28.29
N GLN A 120 -17.21 1.21 -27.94
CA GLN A 120 -17.67 -0.09 -28.42
C GLN A 120 -19.08 -0.43 -27.94
N ILE A 121 -19.41 -0.12 -26.68
CA ILE A 121 -20.71 -0.45 -26.08
C ILE A 121 -21.80 0.53 -26.51
N LEU A 122 -21.50 1.84 -26.52
CA LEU A 122 -22.48 2.91 -26.71
C LEU A 122 -22.54 3.45 -28.15
N GLY A 123 -21.60 3.06 -29.00
CA GLY A 123 -21.38 3.62 -30.34
C GLY A 123 -20.72 5.01 -30.29
N PRO A 124 -20.28 5.54 -31.46
CA PRO A 124 -19.63 6.84 -31.53
C PRO A 124 -20.55 7.96 -31.02
N VAL A 125 -20.08 8.71 -30.04
CA VAL A 125 -20.83 9.79 -29.38
C VAL A 125 -21.29 10.86 -30.38
N GLN A 126 -20.54 11.06 -31.47
CA GLN A 126 -20.86 12.01 -32.55
C GLN A 126 -22.17 11.71 -33.28
N ASN A 127 -22.62 10.44 -33.33
CA ASN A 127 -23.84 10.07 -34.06
C ASN A 127 -25.15 10.41 -33.33
N ARG A 128 -25.13 10.72 -32.02
CA ARG A 128 -26.36 11.05 -31.28
C ARG A 128 -26.79 12.51 -31.41
N PHE A 129 -25.84 13.45 -31.46
CA PHE A 129 -26.16 14.86 -31.63
C PHE A 129 -26.59 15.17 -33.07
N GLN A 130 -25.95 14.55 -34.07
CA GLN A 130 -26.35 14.71 -35.48
C GLN A 130 -27.72 14.09 -35.80
N LYS A 131 -28.10 12.99 -35.14
CA LYS A 131 -29.45 12.40 -35.31
C LYS A 131 -30.57 13.21 -34.66
N MET A 132 -30.27 14.04 -33.65
CA MET A 132 -31.27 14.94 -33.07
C MET A 132 -31.46 16.21 -33.90
N GLU A 133 -30.41 16.74 -34.55
CA GLU A 133 -30.52 17.88 -35.48
C GLU A 133 -31.22 17.53 -36.80
N GLN A 134 -31.17 16.28 -37.25
CA GLN A 134 -31.84 15.84 -38.48
C GLN A 134 -33.29 15.35 -38.28
N ALA A 135 -33.78 15.32 -37.04
CA ALA A 135 -35.12 14.85 -36.69
C ALA A 135 -36.08 15.98 -36.24
N GLY A 136 -35.65 17.24 -36.36
CA GLY A 136 -36.48 18.45 -36.21
C GLY A 136 -36.65 19.17 -37.53
#